data_AF-A0A4U8SVU3-F1
#
_entry.id   AF-A0A4U8SVU3-F1
#
_cell.length_a   1.000
_cell.length_b   1.000
_cell.length_c   1.000
_cell.angle_alpha   90.00
_cell.angle_beta   90.00
_cell.angle_gamma   90.00
#
_symmetry.space_group_name_H-M   'P 1'
#
loop_
_entity.id
_entity.type
_entity.pdbx_description
1 polymer ?
#
loop_
_entity_poly.entity_id
_entity_poly.type
_entity_poly.pdbx_seq_one_letter_code
_entity_poly.pdbx_strand_id
1 'polypeptide(L)'
;MTAINYEKYSNMNRRQLINSLISAEKKEQKIKAEAERKLSETNELIKFLKSKIKESLDSPKYEFVTREQSGLNKIANEVKNQISTQEKEQLKIEIQQEMSKDYGNEL
;
A
#
# COMPACT_ATOMS: atom_id res chain seq x y z
N MET A 1 14.26 2.94 36.72
CA MET A 1 13.77 1.73 37.43
C MET A 1 14.01 1.94 38.91
N THR A 2 12.98 1.84 39.75
CA THR A 2 13.16 1.84 41.21
C THR A 2 13.82 0.53 41.62
N ALA A 3 15.02 0.62 42.22
CA ALA A 3 15.73 -0.53 42.76
C ALA A 3 14.89 -1.22 43.85
N ILE A 4 14.94 -2.55 43.92
CA ILE A 4 14.29 -3.31 44.99
C ILE A 4 15.07 -3.06 46.28
N ASN A 5 14.41 -2.53 47.31
CA ASN A 5 15.00 -2.38 48.63
C ASN A 5 14.94 -3.71 49.38
N TYR A 6 16.04 -4.46 49.38
CA TYR A 6 16.14 -5.77 50.03
C TYR A 6 16.22 -5.68 51.56
N GLU A 7 16.81 -4.61 52.13
CA GLU A 7 16.87 -4.38 53.60
C GLU A 7 15.49 -4.27 54.23
N LYS A 8 14.49 -3.79 53.47
CA LYS A 8 13.10 -3.79 53.92
C LYS A 8 12.62 -5.19 54.31
N TYR A 9 13.06 -6.22 53.61
CA TYR A 9 12.61 -7.60 53.81
C TYR A 9 13.46 -8.36 54.81
N SER A 10 14.73 -7.97 55.04
CA SER A 10 15.60 -8.63 56.01
C SER A 10 15.11 -8.48 57.46
N ASN A 11 14.38 -7.40 57.76
CA ASN A 11 13.84 -7.12 59.09
C ASN A 11 12.41 -7.63 59.31
N MET A 12 11.81 -8.32 58.32
CA MET A 12 10.44 -8.83 58.41
C MET A 12 10.37 -10.18 59.13
N ASN A 13 9.31 -10.38 59.90
CA ASN A 13 8.99 -11.69 60.46
C ASN A 13 8.40 -12.63 59.39
N ARG A 14 8.32 -13.93 59.71
CA ARG A 14 7.84 -14.97 58.78
C ARG A 14 6.48 -14.66 58.15
N ARG A 15 5.50 -14.14 58.93
CA ARG A 15 4.16 -13.81 58.41
C ARG A 15 4.22 -12.65 57.41
N GLN A 16 5.03 -11.63 57.70
CA GLN A 16 5.24 -10.50 56.81
C GLN A 16 5.95 -10.90 55.51
N LEU A 17 6.93 -11.80 55.58
CA LEU A 17 7.61 -12.36 54.41
C LEU A 17 6.64 -13.15 53.52
N ILE A 18 5.80 -14.01 54.09
CA ILE A 18 4.79 -14.78 53.34
C ILE A 18 3.81 -13.83 52.62
N ASN A 19 3.31 -12.81 53.31
CA ASN A 19 2.42 -11.82 52.69
C ASN A 19 3.11 -11.05 51.56
N SER A 20 4.38 -10.70 51.75
CA SER A 20 5.19 -10.00 50.74
C SER A 20 5.43 -10.88 49.51
N LEU A 21 5.70 -12.18 49.72
CA LEU A 21 5.86 -13.16 48.65
C LEU A 21 4.58 -13.28 47.82
N ILE A 22 3.43 -13.50 48.47
CA ILE A 22 2.13 -13.59 47.78
C ILE A 22 1.84 -12.32 46.96
N SER A 23 2.20 -11.15 47.50
CA SER A 23 2.02 -9.89 46.78
C SER A 23 2.95 -9.79 45.56
N ALA A 24 4.21 -10.22 45.69
CA ALA A 24 5.18 -10.23 44.61
C ALA A 24 4.78 -11.19 43.49
N GLU A 25 4.34 -12.40 43.82
CA GLU A 25 3.84 -13.40 42.86
C GLU A 25 2.62 -12.88 42.09
N LYS A 26 1.65 -12.25 42.78
CA LYS A 26 0.51 -11.61 42.13
C LYS A 26 0.93 -10.50 41.17
N LYS A 27 1.95 -9.71 41.54
CA LYS A 27 2.49 -8.65 40.69
C LYS A 27 3.18 -9.24 39.46
N GLU A 28 3.96 -10.30 39.64
CA GLU A 28 4.61 -11.02 38.54
C GLU A 28 3.58 -11.55 37.54
N GLN A 29 2.52 -12.22 38.01
CA GLN A 29 1.44 -12.73 37.16
C GLN A 29 0.77 -11.61 36.35
N LYS A 30 0.47 -10.47 37.00
CA LYS A 30 -0.10 -9.30 36.30
C LYS A 30 0.82 -8.77 35.21
N ILE A 31 2.12 -8.65 35.50
CA ILE A 31 3.11 -8.17 34.52
C ILE A 31 3.20 -9.14 33.34
N LYS A 32 3.22 -10.46 33.59
CA LYS A 32 3.21 -11.47 32.52
C LYS A 32 1.98 -11.34 31.63
N ALA A 33 0.79 -11.31 32.24
CA ALA A 33 -0.46 -11.18 31.49
C ALA A 33 -0.53 -9.88 30.67
N GLU A 34 -0.07 -8.76 31.23
CA GLU A 34 -0.03 -7.48 30.52
C GLU A 34 0.98 -7.51 29.36
N ALA A 35 2.16 -8.12 29.57
CA ALA A 35 3.17 -8.27 28.53
C ALA A 35 2.69 -9.16 27.39
N GLU A 36 2.06 -10.29 27.70
CA GLU A 36 1.44 -11.20 26.71
C GLU A 36 0.37 -10.48 25.90
N ARG A 37 -0.50 -9.70 26.55
CA ARG A 37 -1.54 -8.92 25.87
C ARG A 37 -0.93 -7.90 24.91
N LYS A 38 0.03 -7.11 25.39
CA LYS A 38 0.75 -6.11 24.57
C LYS A 38 1.48 -6.73 23.39
N LEU A 39 2.08 -7.91 23.59
CA LEU A 39 2.74 -8.66 22.53
C LEU A 39 1.72 -9.11 21.47
N SER A 40 0.56 -9.62 21.88
CA SER A 40 -0.51 -10.02 20.97
C SER A 40 -1.04 -8.83 20.16
N GLU A 41 -1.38 -7.72 20.82
CA GLU A 41 -1.84 -6.48 20.17
C GLU A 41 -0.82 -5.97 19.13
N THR A 42 0.47 -6.00 19.49
CA THR A 42 1.55 -5.58 18.59
C THR A 42 1.67 -6.52 17.38
N ASN A 43 1.53 -7.83 17.58
CA ASN A 43 1.58 -8.81 16.49
C ASN A 43 0.39 -8.65 15.53
N GLU A 44 -0.81 -8.38 16.04
CA GLU A 44 -1.99 -8.09 15.23
C GLU A 44 -1.79 -6.83 14.39
N LEU A 45 -1.27 -5.76 15.00
CA LEU A 45 -0.94 -4.53 14.28
C LEU A 45 0.08 -4.80 13.16
N ILE A 46 1.14 -5.56 13.43
CA ILE A 46 2.14 -5.93 12.40
C ILE A 46 1.48 -6.67 11.24
N LYS A 47 0.59 -7.64 11.52
CA LYS A 47 -0.13 -8.38 10.48
C LYS A 47 -1.01 -7.46 9.63
N PHE A 48 -1.74 -6.56 10.27
CA PHE A 48 -2.59 -5.59 9.59
C PHE A 48 -1.78 -4.63 8.71
N LEU A 49 -0.68 -4.08 9.22
CA LEU A 49 0.18 -3.20 8.43
C LEU A 49 0.77 -3.93 7.21
N LYS A 50 1.20 -5.19 7.38
CA LYS A 50 1.65 -6.02 6.25
C LYS A 50 0.54 -6.26 5.22
N SER A 51 -0.70 -6.51 5.66
CA SER A 51 -1.82 -6.69 4.73
C SER A 51 -2.12 -5.41 3.96
N LYS A 52 -2.10 -4.25 4.63
CA LYS A 52 -2.30 -2.94 3.97
C LYS A 52 -1.23 -2.60 2.96
N ILE A 53 0.03 -2.90 3.26
CA ILE A 53 1.13 -2.75 2.31
C ILE A 53 0.88 -3.64 1.10
N LYS A 54 0.53 -4.91 1.31
CA LYS A 54 0.23 -5.84 0.21
C LYS A 54 -0.94 -5.34 -0.65
N GLU A 55 -2.05 -4.94 -0.03
CA GLU A 55 -3.21 -4.35 -0.72
C GLU A 55 -2.82 -3.14 -1.57
N SER A 56 -1.95 -2.26 -1.06
CA SER A 56 -1.48 -1.09 -1.78
C SER A 56 -0.57 -1.42 -2.98
N LEU A 57 0.13 -2.55 -2.94
CA LEU A 57 0.97 -3.03 -4.03
C LEU A 57 0.15 -3.80 -5.07
N ASP A 58 -0.87 -4.53 -4.63
CA ASP A 58 -1.77 -5.29 -5.49
C ASP A 58 -2.81 -4.38 -6.18
N SER A 59 -3.09 -3.18 -5.65
CA SER A 59 -3.91 -2.19 -6.34
C SER A 59 -3.15 -1.57 -7.52
N PRO A 60 -3.66 -1.68 -8.76
CA PRO A 60 -3.00 -1.07 -9.90
C PRO A 60 -2.97 0.45 -9.71
N LYS A 61 -1.76 1.03 -9.78
CA LYS A 61 -1.53 2.49 -9.63
C LYS A 61 -2.36 3.33 -10.60
N TYR A 62 -2.73 2.74 -11.74
CA TYR A 62 -3.57 3.35 -12.76
C TYR A 62 -4.57 2.31 -13.28
N GLU A 63 -5.82 2.74 -13.47
CA GLU A 63 -6.79 1.99 -14.25
C GLU A 63 -6.46 2.17 -15.74
N PHE A 64 -5.61 1.31 -16.27
CA PHE A 64 -5.35 1.28 -17.71
C PHE A 64 -6.57 0.75 -18.42
N VAL A 65 -7.28 1.64 -19.11
CA VAL A 65 -8.38 1.29 -20.01
C VAL A 65 -7.76 0.81 -21.32
N THR A 66 -8.10 -0.40 -21.76
CA THR A 66 -7.59 -0.90 -23.04
C THR A 66 -8.17 -0.08 -24.21
N ARG A 67 -7.51 -0.10 -25.37
CA ARG A 67 -8.01 0.57 -26.58
C ARG A 67 -9.45 0.16 -26.91
N GLU A 68 -9.80 -1.09 -26.66
CA GLU A 68 -11.15 -1.64 -26.88
C GLU A 68 -12.19 -1.05 -25.92
N GLN A 69 -11.82 -0.89 -24.64
CA GLN A 69 -12.68 -0.32 -23.61
C GLN A 69 -12.85 1.21 -23.74
N SER A 70 -11.88 1.90 -24.33
CA SER A 70 -11.87 3.37 -24.45
C SER A 70 -12.98 3.95 -25.33
N GLY A 71 -13.66 3.12 -26.14
CA GLY A 71 -14.63 3.60 -27.12
C GLY A 71 -14.03 4.38 -28.29
N LEU A 72 -12.71 4.64 -28.30
CA LEU A 72 -12.01 5.40 -29.33
C LEU A 72 -12.18 4.81 -30.73
N ASN A 73 -12.31 3.49 -30.85
CA ASN A 73 -12.55 2.83 -32.13
C ASN A 73 -13.92 3.21 -32.74
N LYS A 74 -14.95 3.46 -31.91
CA LYS A 74 -16.26 3.92 -32.41
C LYS A 74 -16.14 5.35 -32.95
N ILE A 75 -15.52 6.24 -32.18
CA ILE A 75 -15.28 7.64 -32.57
C ILE A 75 -14.44 7.69 -33.85
N ALA A 76 -13.35 6.92 -33.93
CA ALA A 76 -12.50 6.86 -35.11
C ALA A 76 -13.26 6.36 -36.35
N ASN A 77 -14.16 5.38 -36.18
CA ASN A 77 -15.00 4.90 -37.28
C ASN A 77 -16.07 5.93 -37.68
N GLU A 78 -16.68 6.64 -36.74
CA GLU A 78 -17.63 7.72 -37.01
C GLU A 78 -16.97 8.84 -37.82
N VAL A 79 -15.81 9.32 -37.37
CA VAL A 79 -15.02 10.33 -38.10
C VAL A 79 -14.63 9.82 -39.48
N LYS A 80 -14.16 8.56 -39.58
CA LYS A 80 -13.81 7.96 -40.88
C LYS A 80 -15.01 7.84 -41.82
N ASN A 81 -16.22 7.66 -41.29
CA ASN A 81 -17.44 7.56 -42.08
C ASN A 81 -17.99 8.94 -42.49
N GLN A 82 -17.63 10.01 -41.78
CA GLN A 82 -17.97 11.39 -42.14
C GLN A 82 -17.14 11.91 -43.32
N ILE A 83 -15.94 11.38 -43.53
CA ILE A 83 -15.09 11.76 -44.66
C ILE A 83 -15.58 11.06 -45.93
N SER A 84 -15.89 11.85 -46.96
CA SER A 84 -16.33 11.35 -48.26
C SER A 84 -15.22 10.57 -48.99
N THR A 85 -15.59 9.78 -49.98
CA THR A 85 -14.63 9.02 -50.80
C THR A 85 -13.68 9.93 -51.56
N GLN A 86 -14.18 11.06 -52.07
CA GLN A 86 -13.38 12.05 -52.81
C GLN A 86 -12.35 12.73 -51.90
N GLU A 87 -12.74 13.14 -50.70
CA GLU A 87 -11.82 13.74 -49.71
C GLU A 87 -10.76 12.74 -49.26
N LYS A 88 -11.10 11.45 -49.12
CA LYS A 88 -10.11 10.39 -48.83
C LYS A 88 -9.09 10.23 -49.95
N GLU A 89 -9.52 10.29 -51.21
CA GLU A 89 -8.63 10.21 -52.36
C GLU A 89 -7.68 11.41 -52.41
N GLN A 90 -8.20 12.63 -52.19
CA GLN A 90 -7.40 13.85 -52.12
C GLN A 90 -6.39 13.81 -50.97
N LEU A 91 -6.79 13.39 -49.77
CA LEU A 91 -5.89 13.25 -48.63
C LEU A 91 -4.76 12.25 -48.90
N LYS A 92 -5.02 11.14 -49.60
CA LYS A 92 -3.97 10.19 -50.00
C LYS A 92 -2.96 10.82 -50.95
N ILE A 93 -3.44 11.59 -51.94
CA ILE A 93 -2.59 12.29 -52.91
C ILE A 93 -1.71 13.31 -52.18
N GLU A 94 -2.30 14.10 -51.28
CA GLU A 94 -1.60 15.12 -50.51
C GLU A 94 -0.52 14.52 -49.59
N ILE A 95 -0.84 13.43 -48.88
CA ILE A 95 0.13 12.67 -48.08
C ILE A 95 1.27 12.13 -48.96
N GLN A 96 0.95 11.58 -50.12
CA GLN A 96 1.95 11.01 -51.02
C GLN A 96 2.87 12.08 -51.61
N GLN A 97 2.33 13.25 -51.94
CA GLN A 97 3.10 14.42 -52.35
C GLN A 97 4.01 14.89 -51.21
N GLU A 98 3.50 14.95 -49.98
CA GLU A 98 4.25 15.42 -48.82
C GLU A 98 5.37 14.45 -48.38
N MET A 99 5.15 13.14 -48.52
CA MET A 99 6.16 12.11 -48.28
C MET A 99 7.25 12.06 -49.38
N SER A 100 6.92 12.51 -50.59
CA SER A 100 7.84 12.54 -51.74
C SER A 100 8.54 13.88 -51.93
N LYS A 101 8.15 14.91 -51.16
CA LYS A 101 8.92 16.16 -51.05
C LYS A 101 10.29 15.82 -50.46
N ASP A 102 11.34 16.21 -51.18
CA ASP A 102 12.71 16.15 -50.69
C ASP A 102 12.95 17.38 -49.80
N TYR A 103 13.02 17.17 -48.49
CA TYR A 103 13.31 18.22 -47.50
C TYR A 103 14.81 18.57 -47.43
N GLY A 104 15.63 18.04 -48.34
CA GLY A 104 17.09 18.19 -48.35
C GLY A 104 17.63 19.61 -48.60
N ASN A 105 16.79 20.60 -48.89
CA ASN A 105 17.21 21.97 -49.23
C ASN A 105 16.64 23.08 -48.32
N GLU A 106 16.11 22.77 -47.13
CA GLU A 106 15.65 23.77 -46.14
C GLU A 106 16.61 23.95 -44.94
N LEU A 107 17.93 23.86 -45.16
CA LEU A 107 18.99 24.18 -44.18
C LEU A 107 20.01 25.18 -44.74
#